data_AF-A0A9E3S1Q1-F1
#
_entry.id   AF-A0A9E3S1Q1-F1
#
_cell.length_a   1.000
_cell.length_b   1.000
_cell.length_c   1.000
_cell.angle_alpha   90.00
_cell.angle_beta   90.00
_cell.angle_gamma   90.00
#
_symmetry.space_group_name_H-M   'P 1'
#
loop_
_entity.id
_entity.type
_entity.pdbx_description
1 polymer ?
#
loop_
_entity_poly.entity_id
_entity_poly.type
_entity_poly.pdbx_seq_one_letter_code
_entity_poly.pdbx_strand_id
1 'polypeptide(L)' 'EFDTVGGLVVSRFGHLPKRGETVTFDGFIFSVLRADSRRLLAVRVSRLQAEPDAQ' A
#
# COMPACT_ATOMS: atom_id res chain seq x y z
N GLU A 1 12.35 0.34 -12.20
CA GLU A 1 11.80 1.71 -12.05
C GLU A 1 10.29 1.66 -12.16
N PHE A 2 9.58 2.56 -11.48
CA PHE A 2 8.12 2.68 -11.50
C PHE A 2 7.74 4.15 -11.58
N ASP A 3 6.74 4.50 -12.40
CA ASP A 3 6.34 5.90 -12.60
C ASP A 3 5.16 6.33 -11.72
N THR A 4 4.51 5.37 -11.04
CA THR A 4 3.32 5.63 -10.22
C THR A 4 3.40 4.94 -8.88
N VAL A 5 2.72 5.51 -7.88
CA VAL A 5 2.53 4.88 -6.58
C VAL A 5 1.89 3.49 -6.72
N GLY A 6 0.94 3.32 -7.65
CA GLY A 6 0.32 2.03 -7.92
C GLY A 6 1.32 0.97 -8.37
N GLY A 7 2.22 1.31 -9.31
CA GLY A 7 3.28 0.42 -9.77
C GLY A 7 4.26 0.04 -8.65
N LEU A 8 4.65 1.02 -7.83
CA LEU A 8 5.48 0.79 -6.65
C LEU A 8 4.81 -0.19 -5.67
N VAL A 9 3.55 0.05 -5.30
CA VAL A 9 2.81 -0.81 -4.35
C VAL A 9 2.65 -2.22 -4.91
N VAL A 10 2.26 -2.37 -6.19
CA VAL A 10 2.15 -3.68 -6.84
C VAL A 10 3.50 -4.42 -6.85
N SER A 11 4.61 -3.72 -7.08
CA SER A 11 5.93 -4.32 -6.99
C SER A 11 6.29 -4.78 -5.58
N ARG A 12 5.84 -4.09 -4.53
CA ARG A 12 6.06 -4.52 -3.15
C ARG A 12 5.24 -5.77 -2.80
N PHE A 13 4.06 -5.94 -3.39
CA PHE A 13 3.29 -7.19 -3.28
C PHE A 13 3.88 -8.33 -4.12
N GLY A 14 4.51 -8.05 -5.27
CA GLY A 14 5.01 -9.06 -6.21
C GLY A 14 3.91 -9.72 -7.07
N HIS A 15 2.66 -9.33 -6.86
CA HIS A 15 1.50 -9.69 -7.66
C HIS A 15 0.49 -8.54 -7.64
N LEU A 16 -0.58 -8.63 -8.45
CA LEU A 16 -1.69 -7.69 -8.36
C LEU A 16 -2.49 -7.99 -7.09
N PRO A 17 -2.57 -7.07 -6.11
CA PRO A 17 -3.21 -7.35 -4.83
C PRO A 17 -4.72 -7.17 -4.91
N LYS A 18 -5.45 -7.87 -4.04
CA LYS A 18 -6.91 -7.78 -3.89
C LYS A 18 -7.29 -6.80 -2.81
N ARG A 19 -8.57 -6.40 -2.82
CA ARG A 19 -9.16 -5.57 -1.76
C ARG A 19 -8.95 -6.22 -0.38
N GLY A 20 -8.53 -5.42 0.59
CA GLY A 20 -8.27 -5.84 1.97
C GLY A 20 -6.83 -6.25 2.22
N GLU A 21 -6.05 -6.54 1.18
CA GLU A 21 -4.62 -6.80 1.33
C GLU A 21 -3.86 -5.53 1.74
N THR A 22 -2.78 -5.72 2.48
CA THR A 22 -1.97 -4.62 3.01
C THR A 22 -0.49 -4.96 2.90
N VAL A 23 0.32 -3.97 2.56
CA VAL A 23 1.78 -4.08 2.56
C VAL A 23 2.37 -2.90 3.33
N THR A 24 3.42 -3.15 4.10
CA THR A 24 4.10 -2.13 4.90
C THR A 24 5.52 -1.97 4.39
N PHE A 25 5.90 -0.74 4.07
CA PHE A 25 7.26 -0.39 3.65
C PHE A 25 7.54 1.09 3.86
N ASP A 26 8.81 1.45 4.05
CA ASP A 26 9.27 2.83 4.22
C ASP A 26 8.54 3.61 5.34
N GLY A 27 8.09 2.92 6.39
CA GLY A 27 7.35 3.52 7.52
C GLY A 27 5.89 3.85 7.20
N PHE A 28 5.32 3.27 6.14
CA PHE A 28 3.91 3.43 5.77
C PHE A 28 3.23 2.07 5.62
N ILE A 29 1.93 2.07 5.89
CA ILE A 29 1.03 0.96 5.67
C ILE A 29 0.14 1.31 4.47
N PHE A 30 0.16 0.48 3.44
CA PHE A 30 -0.64 0.62 2.23
C PHE A 30 -1.73 -0.44 2.21
N SER A 31 -2.98 -0.04 2.42
CA SER A 31 -4.14 -0.94 2.38
C SER A 31 -4.93 -0.78 1.08
N VAL A 32 -5.16 -1.89 0.39
CA VAL A 32 -5.88 -1.91 -0.88
C VAL A 32 -7.39 -1.74 -0.64
N LEU A 33 -7.93 -0.60 -1.06
CA LEU A 33 -9.36 -0.32 -0.98
C LEU A 33 -10.10 -0.88 -2.19
N ARG A 34 -9.49 -0.78 -3.37
CA ARG A 34 -10.05 -1.25 -4.64
C ARG A 34 -8.95 -1.63 -5.61
N ALA A 35 -9.10 -2.80 -6.21
CA ALA A 35 -8.33 -3.27 -7.34
C ALA A 35 -9.28 -4.02 -8.30
N ASP A 36 -8.96 -4.02 -9.58
CA ASP A 36 -9.60 -4.90 -10.57
C ASP A 36 -8.59 -5.97 -11.05
N SER A 37 -8.92 -6.72 -12.10
CA SER A 37 -8.06 -7.80 -12.61
C SER A 37 -6.77 -7.31 -13.30
N ARG A 38 -6.63 -6.00 -13.53
CA ARG A 38 -5.52 -5.40 -14.27
C ARG A 38 -4.74 -4.36 -13.48
N ARG A 39 -5.36 -3.68 -12.52
CA ARG A 39 -4.74 -2.53 -11.85
C ARG A 39 -5.25 -2.27 -10.44
N LEU A 40 -4.39 -1.63 -9.67
CA LEU A 40 -4.70 -1.03 -8.38
C LEU A 40 -5.41 0.32 -8.61
N LEU A 41 -6.62 0.47 -8.06
CA LEU A 41 -7.47 1.64 -8.31
C LEU A 41 -7.48 2.62 -7.13
N ALA A 42 -7.47 2.10 -5.91
CA ALA A 42 -7.49 2.93 -4.70
C ALA A 42 -6.73 2.26 -3.57
N VAL A 43 -5.89 3.04 -2.91
CA VAL A 43 -5.07 2.63 -1.77
C VAL A 43 -5.26 3.66 -0.66
N ARG A 44 -5.40 3.18 0.58
CA ARG A 44 -5.27 3.99 1.77
C ARG A 44 -3.82 3.89 2.26
N VAL A 45 -3.23 5.04 2.56
CA VAL A 45 -1.88 5.11 3.13
C VAL A 45 -2.00 5.68 4.54
N SER A 46 -1.43 4.99 5.52
CA SER A 46 -1.23 5.52 6.87
C SER A 46 0.25 5.43 7.24
N ARG A 47 0.72 6.35 8.09
CA ARG A 47 2.06 6.21 8.67
C ARG A 47 2.03 5.07 9.67
N LEU A 48 3.08 4.26 9.67
CA LEU A 48 3.40 3.36 10.75
C LEU A 48 3.91 4.24 11.90
N GLN A 49 3.00 4.90 12.63
CA GLN A 49 3.38 5.51 13.90
C GLN A 49 3.79 4.35 14.82
N ALA A 50 5.08 4.25 15.14
CA ALA A 50 5.41 3.89 16.51
C ALA A 50 4.91 5.09 17.31
N GLU A 51 3.89 4.90 18.14
CA GLU A 51 3.43 5.91 19.10
C GLU A 51 4.64 6.57 19.78
N PRO A 52 4.99 7.83 19.51
CA PRO A 52 6.09 8.49 20.21
C PRO A 52 5.61 9.54 21.21
N ASP A 53 4.30 9.67 21.48
CA ASP A 53 3.78 10.72 22.37
C ASP A 53 2.51 10.29 23.13
N ALA A 54 2.48 9.07 23.66
CA ALA A 54 1.66 8.77 24.84
C ALA A 54 2.52 9.05 26.09
N GLN A 55 2.82 10.33 26.33
CA GLN A 55 3.40 10.83 27.58
C GLN A 55 2.30 11.49 28.41
#